data_AF-A0A365YXD1-F1
#
_entry.id   AF-A0A365YXD1-F1
#
_cell.length_a   1.000
_cell.length_b   1.000
_cell.length_c   1.000
_cell.angle_alpha   90.00
_cell.angle_beta   90.00
_cell.angle_gamma   90.00
#
_symmetry.space_group_name_H-M   'P 1'
#
loop_
_entity.id
_entity.type
_entity.pdbx_description
1 polymer ?
#
loop_
_entity_poly.entity_id
_entity_poly.type
_entity_poly.pdbx_seq_one_letter_code
_entity_poly.pdbx_strand_id
1 'polypeptide(L)'
;MEHSKVSLFTRLVFPTVSVLALLPAYLSAPAMAETLATQKVQRAMDVLQFKPDAASKSCIEKLEELHKMQAVIQKSSESNTRDPDMSLAHDVMESDYEDATESCVPDAAKLCGGKQFQSNARFSQSCESLDALMSIDGSSEGEEMVTAPVGNSPSDGS
;
A
#
# COMPACT_ATOMS: atom_id res chain seq x y z
N MET A 1 63.04 15.83 27.71
CA MET A 1 63.06 17.31 27.70
C MET A 1 61.76 17.73 27.05
N GLU A 2 60.67 17.89 27.82
CA GLU A 2 60.32 19.13 28.57
C GLU A 2 60.40 20.37 27.66
N HIS A 3 59.46 21.29 27.54
CA HIS A 3 58.23 21.67 28.25
C HIS A 3 57.62 22.78 27.36
N SER A 4 56.29 22.87 27.20
CA SER A 4 55.60 24.18 27.22
C SER A 4 54.08 24.03 27.23
N LYS A 5 53.48 24.77 28.14
CA LYS A 5 52.10 24.78 28.61
C LYS A 5 51.52 26.18 28.33
N VAL A 6 50.20 26.33 28.54
CA VAL A 6 49.39 27.56 28.61
C VAL A 6 48.72 27.92 27.27
N SER A 7 47.44 27.58 27.04
CA SER A 7 46.18 28.11 27.61
C SER A 7 45.91 29.57 27.27
N LEU A 8 45.00 29.82 26.32
CA LEU A 8 44.21 31.05 26.24
C LEU A 8 42.77 30.70 25.86
N PHE A 9 41.90 30.78 26.86
CA PHE A 9 40.47 31.01 26.70
C PHE A 9 40.26 32.27 25.85
N THR A 10 39.64 32.14 24.68
CA THR A 10 39.03 33.28 24.00
C THR A 10 37.62 32.92 23.56
N ARG A 11 36.72 33.83 23.94
CA ARG A 11 35.27 33.72 24.01
C ARG A 11 34.59 33.55 22.65
N LEU A 12 33.56 32.70 22.64
CA LEU A 12 32.24 32.89 22.04
C LEU A 12 32.11 34.01 21.00
N VAL A 13 31.94 33.63 19.73
CA VAL A 13 30.93 34.22 18.84
C VAL A 13 30.38 33.09 17.99
N PHE A 14 29.17 32.61 18.34
CA PHE A 14 28.35 31.82 17.44
C PHE A 14 27.73 32.76 16.41
N PRO A 15 28.00 32.63 15.10
CA PRO A 15 27.01 33.02 14.11
C PRO A 15 26.08 31.83 13.92
N THR A 16 24.92 31.91 14.58
CA THR A 16 23.71 31.17 14.22
C THR A 16 23.33 31.58 12.79
N VAL A 17 23.81 30.86 11.79
CA VAL A 17 23.25 30.94 10.44
C VAL A 17 22.42 29.68 10.24
N SER A 18 21.17 29.79 10.66
CA SER A 18 20.08 28.96 10.16
C SER A 18 20.06 29.06 8.64
N VAL A 19 20.51 28.00 7.97
CA VAL A 19 20.03 27.65 6.62
C VAL A 19 19.22 26.39 6.78
N LEU A 20 18.05 26.56 7.42
CA LEU A 20 16.94 25.64 7.31
C LEU A 20 16.13 26.09 6.09
N ALA A 21 15.65 25.12 5.31
CA ALA A 21 14.89 25.25 4.07
C ALA A 21 15.72 25.41 2.79
N LEU A 22 16.09 24.26 2.21
CA LEU A 22 15.77 24.00 0.80
C LEU A 22 15.72 22.49 0.53
N LEU A 23 14.54 22.06 0.04
CA LEU A 23 14.14 20.75 -0.46
C LEU A 23 13.93 19.64 0.59
N PRO A 24 12.80 18.90 0.52
CA PRO A 24 12.19 18.46 -0.73
C PRO A 24 10.71 18.84 -0.89
N ALA A 25 10.37 19.42 -2.03
CA ALA A 25 9.09 19.11 -2.66
C ALA A 25 9.18 17.65 -3.14
N TYR A 26 9.21 16.70 -2.20
CA TYR A 26 8.75 15.35 -2.53
C TYR A 26 7.28 15.56 -2.84
N LEU A 27 6.96 15.32 -4.11
CA LEU A 27 5.60 15.16 -4.57
C LEU A 27 4.83 14.45 -3.48
N SER A 28 3.79 15.11 -2.96
CA SER A 28 2.64 14.39 -2.48
C SER A 28 2.11 13.60 -3.68
N ALA A 29 2.72 12.44 -3.93
CA ALA A 29 2.02 11.37 -4.59
C ALA A 29 0.73 11.21 -3.78
N PRO A 30 -0.45 11.20 -4.42
CA PRO A 30 -1.63 10.74 -3.70
C PRO A 30 -1.23 9.38 -3.15
N ALA A 31 -1.13 9.29 -1.82
CA ALA A 31 -1.06 8.01 -1.15
C ALA A 31 -2.38 7.37 -1.52
N MET A 32 -2.35 6.51 -2.55
CA MET A 32 -3.41 5.57 -2.85
C MET A 32 -3.75 5.00 -1.49
N ALA A 33 -4.95 5.28 -0.98
CA ALA A 33 -5.38 4.67 0.26
C ALA A 33 -5.28 3.16 0.00
N GLU A 34 -4.27 2.53 0.60
CA GLU A 34 -3.90 1.16 0.26
C GLU A 34 -5.06 0.28 0.71
N THR A 35 -5.78 -0.29 -0.26
CA THR A 35 -6.95 -1.11 0.02
C THR A 35 -6.53 -2.40 0.69
N LEU A 36 -7.46 -3.05 1.40
CA LEU A 36 -7.17 -4.32 2.06
C LEU A 36 -6.73 -5.39 1.05
N ALA A 37 -7.31 -5.38 -0.17
CA ALA A 37 -6.91 -6.26 -1.26
C ALA A 37 -5.46 -5.99 -1.70
N THR A 38 -5.10 -4.72 -1.93
CA THR A 38 -3.72 -4.32 -2.25
C THR A 38 -2.73 -4.83 -1.19
N GLN A 39 -3.07 -4.65 0.08
CA GLN A 39 -2.21 -5.06 1.19
C GLN A 39 -2.05 -6.58 1.29
N LYS A 40 -3.14 -7.34 1.07
CA LYS A 40 -3.12 -8.81 1.02
C LYS A 40 -2.23 -9.34 -0.10
N VAL A 41 -2.32 -8.76 -1.31
CA VAL A 41 -1.45 -9.12 -2.45
C VAL A 41 0.01 -8.82 -2.13
N GLN A 42 0.30 -7.64 -1.57
CA GLN A 42 1.67 -7.26 -1.22
C GLN A 42 2.29 -8.22 -0.19
N ARG A 43 1.54 -8.63 0.84
CA ARG A 43 2.02 -9.62 1.82
C ARG A 43 2.15 -11.02 1.25
N ALA A 44 1.28 -11.43 0.33
CA ALA A 44 1.45 -12.69 -0.38
C ALA A 44 2.77 -12.69 -1.17
N MET A 45 3.11 -11.57 -1.82
CA MET A 45 4.37 -11.44 -2.55
C MET A 45 5.60 -11.43 -1.64
N ASP A 46 5.53 -10.84 -0.46
CA ASP A 46 6.59 -10.90 0.56
C ASP A 46 6.92 -12.35 0.99
N VAL A 47 5.93 -13.26 0.93
CA VAL A 47 6.11 -14.69 1.19
C VAL A 47 6.63 -15.41 -0.06
N LEU A 48 6.01 -15.17 -1.23
CA LEU A 48 6.35 -15.86 -2.47
C LEU A 48 7.74 -15.50 -3.01
N GLN A 49 8.31 -14.34 -2.64
CA GLN A 49 9.69 -13.99 -3.02
C GLN A 49 10.75 -14.99 -2.49
N PHE A 50 10.44 -15.78 -1.46
CA PHE A 50 11.35 -16.83 -0.97
C PHE A 50 11.36 -18.06 -1.87
N LYS A 51 10.28 -18.28 -2.64
CA LYS A 51 10.16 -19.36 -3.61
C LYS A 51 9.19 -18.95 -4.73
N PRO A 52 9.69 -18.24 -5.78
CA PRO A 52 8.82 -17.73 -6.84
C PRO A 52 8.10 -18.84 -7.60
N ASP A 53 8.71 -20.03 -7.71
CA ASP A 53 8.07 -21.22 -8.33
C ASP A 53 6.87 -21.77 -7.54
N ALA A 54 6.62 -21.26 -6.32
CA ALA A 54 5.43 -21.60 -5.55
C ALA A 54 4.20 -20.80 -5.99
N ALA A 55 4.38 -19.69 -6.71
CA ALA A 55 3.29 -18.94 -7.30
C ALA A 55 2.67 -19.74 -8.45
N SER A 56 1.36 -19.90 -8.43
CA SER A 56 0.61 -20.50 -9.51
C SER A 56 0.62 -19.59 -10.74
N LYS A 57 0.37 -20.19 -11.91
CA LYS A 57 0.20 -19.43 -13.16
C LYS A 57 -0.90 -18.36 -13.04
N SER A 58 -1.97 -18.67 -12.32
CA SER A 58 -3.09 -17.74 -12.05
C SER A 58 -2.61 -16.51 -11.28
N CYS A 59 -1.83 -16.69 -10.20
CA CYS A 59 -1.27 -15.57 -9.45
C CYS A 59 -0.40 -14.67 -10.33
N ILE A 60 0.49 -15.26 -11.14
CA ILE A 60 1.36 -14.51 -12.04
C ILE A 60 0.56 -13.74 -13.11
N GLU A 61 -0.46 -14.36 -13.69
CA GLU A 61 -1.34 -13.71 -14.67
C GLU A 61 -2.08 -12.50 -14.07
N LYS A 62 -2.63 -12.64 -12.86
CA LYS A 62 -3.30 -11.54 -12.16
C LYS A 62 -2.38 -10.39 -11.76
N LEU A 63 -1.14 -10.69 -11.36
CA LEU A 63 -0.13 -9.65 -11.13
C LEU A 63 0.26 -8.91 -12.42
N GLU A 64 0.26 -9.59 -13.57
CA GLU A 64 0.52 -8.96 -14.86
C GLU A 64 -0.61 -8.02 -15.27
N GLU A 65 -1.87 -8.41 -15.02
CA GLU A 65 -3.06 -7.57 -15.24
C GLU A 65 -2.98 -6.29 -14.38
N LEU A 66 -2.67 -6.42 -13.09
CA LEU A 66 -2.47 -5.28 -12.18
C LEU A 66 -1.39 -4.31 -12.67
N HIS A 67 -0.22 -4.82 -13.09
CA HIS A 67 0.86 -3.97 -13.61
C HIS A 67 0.47 -3.24 -14.91
N LYS A 68 -0.32 -3.87 -15.79
CA LYS A 68 -0.82 -3.22 -17.01
C LYS A 68 -1.74 -2.05 -16.67
N MET A 69 -2.64 -2.24 -15.70
CA MET A 69 -3.57 -1.19 -15.28
C MET A 69 -2.87 -0.02 -14.62
N GLN A 70 -1.88 -0.27 -13.74
CA GLN A 70 -1.04 0.78 -13.17
C GLN A 70 -0.33 1.60 -14.25
N ALA A 71 0.17 0.96 -15.30
CA ALA A 71 0.82 1.66 -16.42
C ALA A 71 -0.17 2.54 -17.22
N VAL A 72 -1.43 2.08 -17.39
CA VAL A 72 -2.49 2.89 -18.03
C VAL A 72 -2.81 4.11 -17.17
N ILE A 73 -3.03 3.94 -15.87
CA ILE A 73 -3.32 5.02 -14.92
C ILE A 73 -2.17 6.04 -14.90
N GLN A 74 -0.92 5.59 -14.84
CA GLN A 74 0.24 6.46 -14.84
C GLN A 74 0.31 7.28 -16.13
N LYS A 75 0.12 6.64 -17.29
CA LYS A 75 0.11 7.33 -18.59
C LYS A 75 -1.02 8.36 -18.70
N SER A 76 -2.21 8.04 -18.20
CA SER A 76 -3.36 8.97 -18.17
C SER A 76 -3.14 10.15 -17.22
N SER A 77 -2.45 9.91 -16.09
CA SER A 77 -2.11 10.97 -15.13
C SER A 77 -1.10 11.98 -15.70
N GLU A 78 -0.15 11.53 -16.53
CA GLU A 78 0.83 12.40 -17.18
C GLU A 78 0.18 13.32 -18.23
N SER A 79 -0.93 12.89 -18.84
CA SER A 79 -1.66 13.69 -19.85
C SER A 79 -2.52 14.84 -19.28
N ASN A 80 -2.61 15.02 -17.95
CA ASN A 80 -3.38 16.09 -17.30
C ASN A 80 -4.87 16.19 -17.75
N THR A 81 -5.44 15.12 -18.31
CA THR A 81 -6.88 15.05 -18.58
C THR A 81 -7.58 14.61 -17.31
N ARG A 82 -8.46 15.47 -16.76
CA ARG A 82 -9.44 15.05 -15.75
C ARG A 82 -10.48 14.16 -16.45
N ASP A 83 -10.08 12.92 -16.73
CA ASP A 83 -10.95 11.96 -17.37
C ASP A 83 -11.83 11.25 -16.32
N PRO A 84 -13.14 11.16 -16.53
CA PRO A 84 -14.03 10.33 -15.72
C PRO A 84 -13.62 8.84 -15.72
N ASP A 85 -12.81 8.43 -16.71
CA ASP A 85 -12.19 7.09 -16.77
C ASP A 85 -11.26 6.80 -15.59
N MET A 86 -10.76 7.81 -14.87
CA MET A 86 -9.87 7.56 -13.72
C MET A 86 -10.58 6.90 -12.55
N SER A 87 -11.85 7.25 -12.28
CA SER A 87 -12.63 6.58 -11.23
C SER A 87 -12.93 5.13 -11.62
N LEU A 88 -13.32 4.90 -12.87
CA LEU A 88 -13.56 3.55 -13.39
C LEU A 88 -12.27 2.72 -13.37
N ALA A 89 -11.13 3.31 -13.72
CA ALA A 89 -9.84 2.64 -13.65
C ALA A 89 -9.46 2.25 -12.21
N HIS A 90 -9.84 3.07 -11.22
CA HIS A 90 -9.68 2.72 -9.80
C HIS A 90 -10.55 1.54 -9.40
N ASP A 91 -11.84 1.54 -9.78
CA ASP A 91 -12.76 0.43 -9.45
C ASP A 91 -12.33 -0.89 -10.11
N VAL A 92 -11.91 -0.84 -11.38
CA VAL A 92 -11.37 -2.02 -12.09
C VAL A 92 -10.08 -2.50 -11.44
N MET A 93 -9.18 -1.59 -11.08
CA MET A 93 -7.94 -1.94 -10.40
C MET A 93 -8.21 -2.59 -9.03
N GLU A 94 -9.21 -2.12 -8.29
CA GLU A 94 -9.60 -2.77 -7.03
C GLU A 94 -10.13 -4.19 -7.27
N SER A 95 -10.97 -4.38 -8.29
CA SER A 95 -11.41 -5.72 -8.72
C SER A 95 -10.24 -6.62 -9.11
N ASP A 96 -9.24 -6.08 -9.81
CA ASP A 96 -8.03 -6.84 -10.18
C ASP A 96 -7.19 -7.22 -8.94
N TYR A 97 -7.17 -6.38 -7.89
CA TYR A 97 -6.51 -6.70 -6.63
C TYR A 97 -7.25 -7.78 -5.84
N GLU A 98 -8.58 -7.80 -5.90
CA GLU A 98 -9.39 -8.88 -5.32
C GLU A 98 -9.12 -10.21 -6.05
N ASP A 99 -9.14 -10.21 -7.38
CA ASP A 99 -8.79 -11.37 -8.21
C ASP A 99 -7.36 -11.89 -7.92
N ALA A 100 -6.41 -10.96 -7.78
CA ALA A 100 -5.03 -11.28 -7.41
C ALA A 100 -4.94 -11.82 -5.98
N THR A 101 -5.76 -11.32 -5.05
CA THR A 101 -5.85 -11.84 -3.68
C THR A 101 -6.32 -13.29 -3.69
N GLU A 102 -7.38 -13.61 -4.43
CA GLU A 102 -7.92 -14.97 -4.55
C GLU A 102 -6.92 -15.96 -5.14
N SER A 103 -6.05 -15.50 -6.05
CA SER A 103 -5.04 -16.35 -6.68
C SER A 103 -3.74 -16.47 -5.88
N CYS A 104 -3.19 -15.35 -5.39
CA CYS A 104 -1.85 -15.29 -4.81
C CYS A 104 -1.80 -15.64 -3.32
N VAL A 105 -2.83 -15.31 -2.56
CA VAL A 105 -2.84 -15.55 -1.12
C VAL A 105 -2.85 -17.04 -0.78
N PRO A 106 -3.63 -17.92 -1.45
CA PRO A 106 -3.57 -19.36 -1.21
C PRO A 106 -2.19 -19.97 -1.50
N ASP A 107 -1.49 -19.50 -2.54
CA ASP A 107 -0.15 -19.96 -2.88
C ASP A 107 0.86 -19.59 -1.78
N ALA A 108 0.78 -18.35 -1.29
CA ALA A 108 1.59 -17.88 -0.17
C ALA A 108 1.28 -18.66 1.12
N ALA A 109 0.00 -18.86 1.44
CA ALA A 109 -0.43 -19.64 2.61
C ALA A 109 0.07 -21.09 2.55
N LYS A 110 0.01 -21.71 1.37
CA LYS A 110 0.55 -23.06 1.14
C LYS A 110 2.07 -23.10 1.35
N LEU A 111 2.80 -22.07 0.92
CA LEU A 111 4.23 -21.96 1.18
C LEU A 111 4.53 -21.81 2.68
N CYS A 112 3.74 -20.99 3.40
CA CYS A 112 3.83 -20.82 4.86
C CYS A 112 3.56 -22.11 5.64
N GLY A 113 2.64 -22.95 5.18
CA GLY A 113 2.38 -24.29 5.75
C GLY A 113 3.51 -25.30 5.52
N GLY A 114 4.47 -24.98 4.64
CA GLY A 114 5.63 -25.82 4.34
C GLY A 114 6.73 -25.77 5.42
N LYS A 115 7.66 -26.74 5.36
CA LYS A 115 8.84 -26.79 6.27
C LYS A 115 10.11 -26.15 5.69
N GLN A 116 10.07 -25.72 4.43
CA GLN A 116 11.26 -25.35 3.65
C GLN A 116 12.05 -24.16 4.23
N PHE A 117 11.34 -23.17 4.80
CA PHE A 117 11.93 -21.91 5.28
C PHE A 117 11.64 -21.61 6.75
N GLN A 118 11.22 -22.61 7.53
CA GLN A 118 10.80 -22.45 8.94
C GLN A 118 11.90 -21.91 9.88
N SER A 119 13.17 -22.08 9.52
CA SER A 119 14.30 -21.53 10.29
C SER A 119 14.62 -20.07 9.94
N ASN A 120 13.98 -19.51 8.91
CA ASN A 120 14.22 -18.14 8.48
C ASN A 120 13.26 -17.18 9.17
N ALA A 121 13.78 -16.34 10.07
CA ALA A 121 12.98 -15.38 10.82
C ALA A 121 12.20 -14.40 9.92
N ARG A 122 12.78 -13.97 8.79
CA ARG A 122 12.10 -13.08 7.84
C ARG A 122 10.92 -13.79 7.18
N PHE A 123 11.08 -15.07 6.83
CA PHE A 123 10.00 -15.87 6.27
C PHE A 123 8.86 -16.05 7.26
N SER A 124 9.17 -16.40 8.52
CA SER A 124 8.18 -16.53 9.58
C SER A 124 7.43 -15.22 9.82
N GLN A 125 8.14 -14.09 9.85
CA GLN A 125 7.52 -12.76 9.98
C GLN A 125 6.61 -12.41 8.79
N SER A 126 7.02 -12.73 7.56
CA SER A 126 6.18 -12.53 6.37
C SER A 126 4.90 -13.37 6.44
N CYS A 127 5.00 -14.63 6.89
CA CYS A 127 3.84 -15.50 7.06
C CYS A 127 2.89 -15.02 8.17
N GLU A 128 3.43 -14.56 9.31
CA GLU A 128 2.63 -13.98 10.39
C GLU A 128 1.91 -12.70 9.94
N SER A 129 2.60 -11.85 9.19
CA SER A 129 1.99 -10.64 8.63
C SER A 129 0.88 -10.95 7.63
N LEU A 130 1.03 -12.00 6.81
CA LEU A 130 0.00 -12.43 5.88
C LEU A 130 -1.24 -12.95 6.64
N ASP A 131 -1.03 -13.81 7.64
CA ASP A 131 -2.09 -14.38 8.48
C ASP A 131 -2.91 -13.32 9.21
N ALA A 132 -2.22 -12.30 9.75
CA ALA A 132 -2.87 -11.17 10.40
C ALA A 132 -3.83 -10.42 9.46
N LEU A 133 -3.48 -10.26 8.18
CA LEU A 133 -4.34 -9.59 7.20
C LEU A 133 -5.48 -10.47 6.69
N MET A 134 -5.24 -11.78 6.56
CA MET A 134 -6.29 -12.73 6.19
C MET A 134 -7.36 -12.84 7.27
N SER A 135 -6.99 -12.60 8.53
CA SER A 135 -7.91 -12.58 9.67
C SER A 135 -8.81 -11.33 9.71
N ILE A 136 -8.51 -10.31 8.90
CA ILE A 136 -9.37 -9.13 8.75
C ILE A 136 -10.47 -9.47 7.74
N ASP A 137 -11.64 -9.80 8.27
CA ASP A 137 -12.87 -9.93 7.49
C ASP A 137 -13.33 -8.51 7.12
N GLY A 138 -13.63 -8.26 5.84
CA GLY A 138 -13.96 -6.95 5.26
C GLY A 138 -15.25 -6.30 5.78
N SER A 139 -15.75 -6.68 6.95
CA SER A 139 -17.01 -6.24 7.54
C SER A 139 -17.00 -4.81 8.11
N SER A 140 -16.02 -3.95 7.78
CA SER A 140 -15.99 -2.53 8.21
C SER A 140 -16.11 -1.58 7.01
N GLU A 141 -16.96 -1.93 6.05
CA GLU A 141 -17.34 -1.01 4.97
C GLU A 141 -18.74 -0.45 5.25
N GLY A 142 -18.78 0.83 5.63
CA GLY A 142 -19.90 1.75 5.39
C GLY A 142 -21.27 1.42 6.00
N GLU A 143 -21.52 1.91 7.21
CA GLU A 143 -22.86 2.47 7.48
C GLU A 143 -23.04 3.71 6.57
N GLU A 144 -23.42 3.46 5.31
CA GLU A 144 -24.06 4.47 4.49
C GLU A 144 -25.37 4.83 5.18
N MET A 145 -25.35 5.94 5.91
CA MET A 145 -26.51 6.56 6.49
C MET A 145 -27.37 7.10 5.34
N VAL A 146 -28.10 6.21 4.65
CA VAL A 146 -29.15 6.56 3.70
C VAL A 146 -30.26 7.22 4.51
N THR A 147 -30.15 8.54 4.66
CA THR A 147 -31.31 9.37 4.96
C THR A 147 -32.24 9.19 3.77
N ALA A 148 -33.29 8.39 3.96
CA ALA A 148 -34.34 8.19 2.98
C ALA A 148 -34.82 9.56 2.47
N PRO A 149 -34.99 9.75 1.15
CA PRO A 149 -35.65 10.93 0.65
C PRO A 149 -37.10 10.91 1.17
N VAL A 150 -37.48 11.98 1.85
CA VAL A 150 -38.84 12.22 2.30
C VAL A 150 -39.80 12.02 1.13
N GLY A 151 -40.60 10.95 1.20
CA GLY A 151 -41.65 10.68 0.23
C GLY A 151 -42.74 11.73 0.39
N ASN A 152 -42.90 12.58 -0.62
CA ASN A 152 -44.07 13.43 -0.72
C ASN A 152 -45.25 12.54 -1.13
N SER A 153 -46.03 12.09 -0.14
CA SER A 153 -47.35 11.49 -0.39
C SER A 153 -48.30 12.55 -0.97
N PRO A 154 -49.04 12.25 -2.05
CA PRO A 154 -50.23 13.02 -2.40
C PRO A 154 -51.34 12.66 -1.41
N SER A 155 -51.81 13.63 -0.64
CA SER A 155 -53.05 13.50 0.14
C SER A 155 -54.24 13.72 -0.79
N ASP A 156 -54.93 12.63 -1.11
CA ASP A 156 -56.34 12.61 -1.49
C ASP A 156 -57.18 13.03 -0.26
N GLY A 157 -58.15 13.93 -0.47
CA GLY A 157 -59.28 14.11 0.47
C GLY A 157 -59.71 15.54 0.76
N SER A 158 -60.64 16.06 -0.04
CA SER A 158 -61.89 16.73 0.40
C SER A 158 -62.80 16.99 -0.78
#